data_AF-A0A9P2G820-F1
#
_entry.id   AF-A0A9P2G820-F1
#
_cell.length_a   1.000
_cell.length_b   1.000
_cell.length_c   1.000
_cell.angle_alpha   90.00
_cell.angle_beta   90.00
_cell.angle_gamma   90.00
#
_symmetry.space_group_name_H-M   'P 1'
#
loop_
_entity.id
_entity.type
_entity.pdbx_description
1 polymer ?
#
loop_
_entity_poly.entity_id
_entity_poly.type
_entity_poly.pdbx_seq_one_letter_code
_entity_poly.pdbx_strand_id
1 'polypeptide(L)'
;MAYNIIDLIDRSINTSEKILLLYENAIKDENQFDSFCVLVSIFVKYRYKKITYYNSLKETLKSNQLRDIDFSTYDKISSLIYEFNNNLSSNWNSNIKTFIQWIINTNKDGRALLIDIRGRLIERFPKKFELEYDILTNLIHMEEKYILDLENTYKDLYDD
;
A
#
# COMPACT_ATOMS: atom_id res chain seq x y z
N MET A 1 21.64 11.39 -10.87
CA MET A 1 21.09 10.65 -9.72
C MET A 1 20.43 9.41 -10.28
N ALA A 2 20.77 8.24 -9.74
CA ALA A 2 20.13 7.01 -10.16
C ALA A 2 19.07 6.64 -9.13
N TYR A 3 17.89 6.24 -9.62
CA TYR A 3 16.78 5.79 -8.78
C TYR A 3 17.01 4.35 -8.36
N ASN A 4 16.55 3.93 -7.20
CA ASN A 4 16.64 2.54 -6.74
C ASN A 4 15.37 2.12 -5.95
N ILE A 5 15.41 0.93 -5.35
CA ILE A 5 14.27 0.39 -4.59
C ILE A 5 13.86 1.26 -3.39
N ILE A 6 14.79 2.02 -2.78
CA ILE A 6 14.46 2.96 -1.70
C ILE A 6 13.51 4.05 -2.22
N ASP A 7 13.73 4.57 -3.43
CA ASP A 7 12.84 5.56 -4.04
C ASP A 7 11.42 4.99 -4.25
N LEU A 8 11.31 3.71 -4.60
CA LEU A 8 10.02 3.03 -4.74
C LEU A 8 9.33 2.81 -3.40
N ILE A 9 10.09 2.47 -2.35
CA ILE A 9 9.57 2.35 -0.99
C ILE A 9 9.07 3.73 -0.50
N ASP A 10 9.80 4.81 -0.78
CA ASP A 10 9.34 6.18 -0.46
C ASP A 10 8.03 6.53 -1.15
N ARG A 11 7.87 6.15 -2.41
CA ARG A 11 6.61 6.35 -3.13
C ARG A 11 5.47 5.51 -2.53
N SER A 12 5.78 4.33 -1.99
CA SER A 12 4.83 3.47 -1.28
C SER A 12 4.45 4.02 0.11
N ILE A 13 5.38 4.68 0.81
CA ILE A 13 5.13 5.42 2.05
C ILE A 13 4.18 6.58 1.75
N ASN A 14 4.49 7.44 0.78
CA ASN A 14 3.66 8.57 0.39
C ASN A 14 2.23 8.14 0.03
N THR A 15 2.09 7.00 -0.65
CA THR A 15 0.80 6.39 -0.98
C THR A 15 0.04 5.96 0.28
N SER A 16 0.75 5.32 1.22
CA SER A 16 0.16 4.89 2.50
C SER A 16 -0.26 6.07 3.38
N GLU A 17 0.50 7.17 3.36
CA GLU A 17 0.16 8.42 4.06
C GLU A 17 -1.08 9.08 3.47
N LYS A 18 -1.24 9.10 2.14
CA LYS A 18 -2.47 9.57 1.49
C LYS A 18 -3.68 8.76 1.93
N ILE A 19 -3.56 7.43 1.94
CA ILE A 19 -4.65 6.54 2.41
C ILE A 19 -4.97 6.80 3.89
N LEU A 20 -3.94 6.97 4.72
CA LEU A 20 -4.09 7.30 6.14
C LEU A 20 -4.87 8.60 6.36
N LEU A 21 -4.55 9.66 5.60
CA LEU A 21 -5.28 10.92 5.64
C LEU A 21 -6.76 10.73 5.29
N LEU A 22 -7.09 9.88 4.31
CA LEU A 22 -8.48 9.57 3.99
C LEU A 22 -9.20 8.87 5.16
N TYR A 23 -8.52 7.98 5.89
CA TYR A 23 -9.10 7.33 7.07
C TYR A 23 -9.30 8.31 8.22
N GLU A 24 -8.32 9.17 8.48
CA GLU A 24 -8.41 10.21 9.52
C GLU A 24 -9.51 11.22 9.22
N ASN A 25 -9.68 11.61 7.96
CA ASN A 25 -10.77 12.47 7.53
C ASN A 25 -12.14 11.79 7.69
N ALA A 26 -12.21 10.47 7.48
CA ALA A 26 -13.43 9.72 7.76
C ALA A 26 -13.83 9.81 9.23
N ILE A 27 -12.89 9.70 10.17
CA ILE A 27 -13.17 9.80 11.62
C ILE A 27 -13.58 11.22 12.03
N LYS A 28 -13.06 12.25 11.35
CA LYS A 28 -13.34 13.66 11.67
C LYS A 28 -14.70 14.16 11.16
N ASP A 29 -15.39 13.39 10.33
CA ASP A 29 -16.73 13.74 9.87
C ASP A 29 -17.72 13.67 11.05
N GLU A 30 -18.32 14.82 11.38
CA GLU A 30 -19.21 15.00 12.53
C GLU A 30 -20.48 14.12 12.44
N ASN A 31 -20.78 13.56 11.26
CA ASN A 31 -21.93 12.68 11.06
C ASN A 31 -21.64 11.20 11.33
N GLN A 32 -20.42 10.85 11.77
CA GLN A 32 -20.05 9.46 12.04
C GLN A 32 -20.46 9.01 13.45
N PHE A 33 -20.83 7.73 13.56
CA PHE A 33 -21.13 7.09 14.84
C PHE A 33 -19.84 6.65 15.56
N ASP A 34 -19.86 6.61 16.89
CA ASP A 34 -18.70 6.17 17.69
C ASP A 34 -18.18 4.78 17.28
N SER A 35 -19.08 3.86 16.95
CA SER A 35 -18.73 2.51 16.48
C SER A 35 -17.96 2.53 15.15
N PHE A 36 -18.31 3.44 14.24
CA PHE A 36 -17.56 3.67 13.01
C PHE A 36 -16.16 4.17 13.36
N CYS A 37 -16.05 5.21 14.20
CA CYS A 37 -14.77 5.78 14.62
C CYS A 37 -13.84 4.75 15.27
N VAL A 38 -14.38 3.91 16.16
CA VAL A 38 -13.64 2.80 16.79
C VAL A 38 -13.11 1.84 15.73
N LEU A 39 -13.94 1.42 14.77
CA LEU A 39 -13.51 0.53 13.72
C LEU A 39 -12.43 1.16 12.83
N VAL A 40 -12.61 2.41 12.39
CA VAL A 40 -11.64 3.09 11.52
C VAL A 40 -10.30 3.26 12.23
N SER A 41 -10.29 3.47 13.55
CA SER A 41 -9.06 3.58 14.33
C SER A 41 -8.16 2.33 14.26
N ILE A 42 -8.76 1.15 14.07
CA ILE A 42 -8.01 -0.12 13.88
C ILE A 42 -7.24 -0.07 12.55
N PHE A 43 -7.87 0.44 11.49
CA PHE A 43 -7.24 0.55 10.17
C PHE A 43 -6.18 1.65 10.13
N VAL A 44 -6.42 2.77 10.82
CA VAL A 44 -5.41 3.82 11.05
C VAL A 44 -4.17 3.22 11.73
N LYS A 45 -4.35 2.46 12.81
CA LYS A 45 -3.26 1.79 13.52
C LYS A 45 -2.50 0.82 12.62
N TYR A 46 -3.19 0.06 11.78
CA TYR A 46 -2.54 -0.83 10.81
C TYR A 46 -1.69 -0.03 9.80
N ARG A 47 -2.24 1.05 9.24
CA ARG A 47 -1.51 1.90 8.28
C ARG A 47 -0.27 2.53 8.87
N TYR A 48 -0.33 3.03 10.11
CA TYR A 48 0.86 3.50 10.81
C TYR A 48 1.93 2.41 10.94
N LYS A 49 1.55 1.20 11.37
CA LYS A 49 2.50 0.07 11.46
C LYS A 49 3.15 -0.24 10.11
N LYS A 50 2.38 -0.21 9.02
CA LYS A 50 2.89 -0.40 7.65
C LYS A 50 3.92 0.68 7.27
N ILE A 51 3.61 1.95 7.53
CA ILE A 51 4.54 3.07 7.29
C ILE A 51 5.82 2.91 8.13
N THR A 52 5.69 2.56 9.41
CA THR A 52 6.85 2.30 10.28
C THR A 52 7.71 1.16 9.73
N TYR A 53 7.09 0.06 9.31
CA TYR A 53 7.81 -1.07 8.70
C TYR A 53 8.57 -0.63 7.44
N TYR A 54 7.95 0.15 6.55
CA TYR A 54 8.62 0.66 5.35
C TYR A 54 9.80 1.58 5.68
N ASN A 55 9.66 2.46 6.66
CA ASN A 55 10.75 3.29 7.14
C ASN A 55 11.91 2.46 7.69
N SER A 56 11.63 1.45 8.54
CA SER A 56 12.66 0.54 9.04
C SER A 56 13.34 -0.23 7.91
N LEU A 57 12.58 -0.72 6.93
CA LEU A 57 13.12 -1.41 5.76
C LEU A 57 14.03 -0.49 4.93
N LYS A 58 13.69 0.78 4.76
CA LYS A 58 14.61 1.72 4.09
C LYS A 58 15.94 1.84 4.83
N GLU A 59 15.92 1.99 6.15
CA GLU A 59 17.14 2.11 6.94
C GLU A 59 18.03 0.88 6.81
N THR A 60 17.45 -0.33 6.80
CA THR A 60 18.23 -1.57 6.59
C THR A 60 18.82 -1.65 5.19
N LEU A 61 18.17 -1.08 4.18
CA LEU A 61 18.64 -1.09 2.80
C LEU A 61 19.74 -0.07 2.50
N LYS A 62 19.92 0.97 3.32
CA LYS A 62 20.99 1.97 3.12
C LYS A 62 22.40 1.38 3.18
N SER A 63 22.58 0.28 3.91
CA SER A 63 23.86 -0.45 3.99
C SER A 63 24.08 -1.41 2.83
N ASN A 64 23.10 -1.60 1.95
CA ASN A 64 23.14 -2.57 0.87
C ASN A 64 23.62 -1.93 -0.42
N GLN A 65 24.30 -2.71 -1.27
CA GLN A 65 24.59 -2.30 -2.63
C GLN A 65 23.32 -2.46 -3.49
N LEU A 66 22.54 -1.38 -3.57
CA LEU A 66 21.29 -1.35 -4.32
C LEU A 66 21.56 -1.16 -5.82
N ARG A 67 20.68 -1.72 -6.64
CA ARG A 67 20.75 -1.53 -8.09
C ARG A 67 20.03 -0.25 -8.50
N ASP A 68 20.67 0.42 -9.44
CA ASP A 68 20.07 1.52 -10.16
C ASP A 68 18.96 1.01 -11.09
N ILE A 69 17.81 1.66 -11.02
CA ILE A 69 16.68 1.53 -11.92
C ILE A 69 16.90 2.55 -13.04
N ASP A 70 16.86 2.07 -14.29
CA ASP A 70 16.98 2.97 -15.44
C ASP A 70 15.79 3.94 -15.52
N PHE A 71 16.04 5.13 -16.03
CA PHE A 71 15.05 6.21 -16.09
C PHE A 71 13.74 5.79 -16.77
N SER A 72 13.80 5.03 -17.86
CA SER A 72 12.60 4.61 -18.60
C SER A 72 11.73 3.64 -17.80
N THR A 73 12.34 2.74 -17.02
CA THR A 73 11.61 1.86 -16.10
C THR A 73 11.01 2.65 -14.95
N TYR A 74 11.81 3.54 -14.34
CA TYR A 74 11.37 4.35 -13.21
C TYR A 74 10.20 5.28 -13.58
N ASP A 75 10.24 5.90 -14.75
CA ASP A 75 9.20 6.80 -15.24
C ASP A 75 7.85 6.07 -15.39
N LYS A 76 7.86 4.87 -15.99
CA LYS A 76 6.66 4.02 -16.11
C LYS A 76 6.09 3.62 -14.74
N ILE A 77 6.96 3.21 -13.82
CA ILE A 77 6.56 2.88 -12.44
C ILE A 77 5.97 4.12 -11.75
N SER A 78 6.60 5.28 -11.93
CA SER A 78 6.12 6.54 -11.38
C SER A 78 4.75 6.94 -11.92
N SER A 79 4.48 6.72 -13.20
CA SER A 79 3.15 6.94 -13.79
C SER A 79 2.10 6.04 -13.16
N LEU A 80 2.38 4.75 -12.99
CA LEU A 80 1.46 3.81 -12.34
C LEU A 80 1.13 4.21 -10.90
N ILE A 81 2.15 4.58 -10.12
CA ILE A 81 1.95 5.03 -8.74
C ILE A 81 1.14 6.33 -8.72
N TYR A 82 1.37 7.23 -9.68
CA TYR A 82 0.63 8.48 -9.79
C TYR A 82 -0.84 8.24 -10.13
N GLU A 83 -1.13 7.39 -11.11
CA GLU A 83 -2.49 6.98 -11.49
C GLU A 83 -3.22 6.32 -10.33
N PHE A 84 -2.58 5.36 -9.65
CA PHE A 84 -3.13 4.74 -8.44
C PHE A 84 -3.51 5.80 -7.40
N ASN A 85 -2.60 6.72 -7.11
CA ASN A 85 -2.81 7.77 -6.11
C ASN A 85 -3.91 8.75 -6.49
N ASN A 86 -4.10 9.05 -7.77
CA ASN A 86 -5.17 9.92 -8.24
C ASN A 86 -6.54 9.23 -8.20
N ASN A 87 -6.55 7.90 -8.34
CA ASN A 87 -7.77 7.10 -8.25
C ASN A 87 -8.18 6.78 -6.80
N LEU A 88 -7.38 7.21 -5.81
CA LEU A 88 -7.77 7.16 -4.40
C LEU A 88 -8.89 8.18 -4.13
N SER A 89 -10.13 7.81 -4.47
CA SER A 89 -11.33 8.58 -4.13
C SER A 89 -12.08 7.93 -2.97
N SER A 90 -12.46 8.73 -1.98
CA SER A 90 -13.33 8.32 -0.87
C SER A 90 -14.80 8.35 -1.29
N ASN A 91 -15.24 7.38 -2.07
CA ASN A 91 -16.66 7.21 -2.43
C ASN A 91 -17.37 6.22 -1.46
N TRP A 92 -17.14 6.36 -0.15
CA TRP A 92 -17.89 5.62 0.86
C TRP A 92 -19.00 6.51 1.43
N ASN A 93 -20.22 5.98 1.51
CA ASN A 93 -21.41 6.73 1.95
C ASN A 93 -21.57 6.70 3.49
N SER A 94 -20.48 6.85 4.24
CA SER A 94 -20.46 6.81 5.72
C SER A 94 -21.04 5.53 6.35
N ASN A 95 -21.14 4.45 5.56
CA ASN A 95 -21.58 3.14 6.04
C ASN A 95 -20.35 2.25 6.28
N ILE A 96 -20.26 1.68 7.49
CA ILE A 96 -19.20 0.75 7.90
C ILE A 96 -18.94 -0.33 6.84
N LYS A 97 -19.99 -0.96 6.31
CA LYS A 97 -19.88 -2.03 5.31
C LYS A 97 -19.18 -1.53 4.04
N THR A 98 -19.61 -0.37 3.53
CA THR A 98 -19.01 0.25 2.34
C THR A 98 -17.59 0.73 2.58
N PHE A 99 -17.28 1.17 3.80
CA PHE A 99 -15.94 1.61 4.19
C PHE A 99 -14.96 0.42 4.25
N ILE A 100 -15.35 -0.70 4.87
CA ILE A 100 -14.52 -1.91 4.89
C ILE A 100 -14.30 -2.44 3.47
N GLN A 101 -15.35 -2.48 2.63
CA GLN A 101 -15.19 -2.88 1.23
C GLN A 101 -14.21 -1.98 0.48
N TRP A 102 -14.31 -0.66 0.66
CA TRP A 102 -13.38 0.27 0.05
C TRP A 102 -11.94 0.04 0.54
N ILE A 103 -11.74 -0.25 1.83
CA ILE A 103 -10.41 -0.61 2.36
C ILE A 103 -9.89 -1.88 1.69
N ILE A 104 -10.70 -2.95 1.62
CA ILE A 104 -10.29 -4.22 1.00
C ILE A 104 -9.87 -3.98 -0.45
N ASN A 105 -10.69 -3.26 -1.23
CA ASN A 105 -10.40 -2.95 -2.62
C ASN A 105 -9.13 -2.10 -2.76
N THR A 106 -8.96 -1.06 -1.95
CA THR A 106 -7.76 -0.21 -1.95
C THR A 106 -6.49 -1.02 -1.68
N ASN A 107 -6.54 -2.01 -0.77
CA ASN A 107 -5.39 -2.89 -0.50
C ASN A 107 -5.16 -3.88 -1.64
N LYS A 108 -6.20 -4.43 -2.26
CA LYS A 108 -6.08 -5.28 -3.45
C LYS A 108 -5.43 -4.56 -4.61
N ASP A 109 -5.86 -3.33 -4.88
CA ASP A 109 -5.29 -2.49 -5.92
C ASP A 109 -3.83 -2.12 -5.59
N GLY A 110 -3.53 -1.81 -4.32
CA GLY A 110 -2.16 -1.58 -3.86
C GLY A 110 -1.25 -2.80 -4.01
N ARG A 111 -1.77 -4.00 -3.74
CA ARG A 111 -1.05 -5.26 -4.00
C ARG A 111 -0.82 -5.48 -5.50
N ALA A 112 -1.83 -5.23 -6.33
CA ALA A 112 -1.69 -5.36 -7.79
C ALA A 112 -0.61 -4.41 -8.33
N LEU A 113 -0.56 -3.17 -7.81
CA LEU A 113 0.49 -2.21 -8.13
C LEU A 113 1.89 -2.75 -7.77
N LEU A 114 2.08 -3.34 -6.58
CA LEU A 114 3.35 -3.96 -6.21
C LEU A 114 3.76 -5.11 -7.15
N ILE A 115 2.79 -5.93 -7.59
CA ILE A 115 3.02 -7.01 -8.55
C ILE A 115 3.49 -6.46 -9.90
N ASP A 116 2.83 -5.41 -10.40
CA ASP A 116 3.20 -4.78 -11.68
C ASP A 116 4.60 -4.12 -11.59
N ILE A 117 4.87 -3.37 -10.52
CA ILE A 117 6.19 -2.78 -10.26
C ILE A 117 7.27 -3.86 -10.26
N ARG A 118 7.05 -4.95 -9.52
CA ARG A 118 7.97 -6.08 -9.47
C ARG A 118 8.17 -6.68 -10.87
N GLY A 119 7.11 -6.92 -11.62
CA GLY A 119 7.16 -7.45 -12.98
C GLY A 119 8.04 -6.60 -13.91
N ARG A 120 7.85 -5.27 -13.90
CA ARG A 120 8.60 -4.32 -14.74
C ARG A 120 10.09 -4.26 -14.42
N LEU A 121 10.46 -4.44 -13.15
CA LEU A 121 11.87 -4.49 -12.74
C LEU A 121 12.56 -5.78 -13.24
N ILE A 122 11.85 -6.92 -13.20
CA ILE A 122 12.40 -8.23 -13.55
C ILE A 122 12.46 -8.44 -15.06
N GLU A 123 11.42 -8.04 -15.79
CA GLU A 123 11.30 -8.29 -17.23
C GLU A 123 12.51 -7.77 -18.00
N ARG A 124 13.12 -6.67 -17.53
CA ARG A 124 14.33 -6.12 -18.14
C ARG A 124 15.62 -6.80 -17.68
N PHE A 125 15.73 -7.28 -16.43
CA PHE A 125 16.97 -7.88 -15.90
C PHE A 125 16.76 -8.95 -14.81
N PRO A 126 16.31 -10.18 -15.15
CA PRO A 126 15.86 -11.17 -14.17
C PRO A 126 16.92 -11.60 -13.14
N LYS A 127 18.20 -11.65 -13.53
CA LYS A 127 19.32 -12.05 -12.66
C LYS A 127 19.99 -10.89 -11.90
N LYS A 128 19.59 -9.63 -12.16
CA LYS A 128 20.26 -8.46 -11.55
C LYS A 128 19.54 -7.93 -10.32
N PHE A 129 18.24 -8.18 -10.19
CA PHE A 129 17.36 -7.60 -9.17
C PHE A 129 16.86 -8.63 -8.15
N GLU A 130 17.67 -9.64 -7.78
CA GLU A 130 17.24 -10.66 -6.81
C GLU A 130 16.85 -10.06 -5.45
N LEU A 131 17.63 -9.12 -4.93
CA LEU A 131 17.32 -8.44 -3.68
C LEU A 131 16.02 -7.63 -3.79
N GLU A 132 15.86 -6.82 -4.83
CA GLU A 132 14.68 -6.01 -5.07
C GLU A 132 13.44 -6.88 -5.33
N TYR A 133 13.61 -8.02 -6.00
CA TYR A 133 12.58 -9.04 -6.19
C TYR A 133 12.08 -9.56 -4.84
N ASP A 134 13.00 -9.97 -3.96
CA ASP A 134 12.66 -10.54 -2.66
C ASP A 134 11.98 -9.49 -1.77
N ILE A 135 12.46 -8.25 -1.78
CA ILE A 135 11.84 -7.14 -1.08
C ILE A 135 10.39 -6.98 -1.53
N LEU A 136 10.15 -6.81 -2.84
CA LEU A 136 8.79 -6.60 -3.36
C LEU A 136 7.89 -7.83 -3.14
N THR A 137 8.44 -9.04 -3.22
CA THR A 137 7.73 -10.28 -2.91
C THR A 137 7.25 -10.30 -1.46
N ASN A 138 8.13 -9.93 -0.52
CA ASN A 138 7.76 -9.84 0.89
C ASN A 138 6.69 -8.76 1.13
N LEU A 139 6.76 -7.61 0.45
CA LEU A 139 5.72 -6.59 0.53
C LEU A 139 4.38 -7.10 0.00
N ILE A 140 4.39 -7.83 -1.12
CA ILE A 140 3.18 -8.44 -1.70
C ILE A 140 2.55 -9.44 -0.73
N HIS A 141 3.34 -10.35 -0.14
CA HIS A 141 2.84 -11.32 0.84
C HIS A 141 2.29 -10.66 2.10
N MET A 142 2.90 -9.55 2.55
CA MET A 142 2.40 -8.78 3.68
C MET A 142 1.02 -8.18 3.40
N GLU A 143 0.80 -7.62 2.20
CA GLU A 143 -0.51 -7.12 1.78
C GLU A 143 -1.52 -8.26 1.61
N GLU A 144 -1.13 -9.38 1.02
CA GLU A 144 -2.00 -10.57 0.87
C GLU A 144 -2.55 -11.05 2.20
N LYS A 145 -1.66 -11.21 3.19
CA LYS A 145 -2.05 -11.65 4.52
C LYS A 145 -3.07 -10.68 5.13
N TYR A 146 -2.81 -9.38 5.03
CA TYR A 146 -3.72 -8.38 5.56
C TYR A 146 -5.07 -8.36 4.85
N ILE A 147 -5.09 -8.48 3.52
CA ILE A 147 -6.34 -8.57 2.74
C ILE A 147 -7.16 -9.78 3.18
N LEU A 148 -6.52 -10.95 3.33
CA LEU A 148 -7.20 -12.16 3.79
C LEU A 148 -7.79 -11.99 5.20
N ASP A 149 -7.03 -11.40 6.14
CA ASP A 149 -7.52 -11.13 7.49
C ASP A 149 -8.74 -10.18 7.46
N LEU A 150 -8.73 -9.16 6.60
CA LEU A 150 -9.85 -8.24 6.41
C LEU A 150 -11.07 -8.93 5.78
N GLU A 151 -10.86 -9.75 4.75
CA GLU A 151 -11.95 -10.46 4.07
C GLU A 151 -12.64 -11.46 4.99
N ASN A 152 -11.87 -12.18 5.82
CA ASN A 152 -12.45 -13.07 6.82
C ASN A 152 -13.27 -12.29 7.85
N THR A 153 -12.71 -11.20 8.39
CA THR A 153 -13.44 -10.31 9.30
C THR A 153 -14.71 -9.75 8.68
N TYR A 154 -14.67 -9.41 7.38
CA TYR A 154 -15.84 -8.88 6.67
C TYR A 154 -16.95 -9.93 6.52
N LYS A 155 -16.58 -11.17 6.17
CA LYS A 155 -17.54 -12.28 6.05
C LYS A 155 -18.23 -12.55 7.38
N ASP A 156 -17.45 -12.65 8.46
CA ASP A 156 -17.96 -12.88 9.83
C ASP A 156 -18.94 -11.80 10.31
N LEU A 157 -18.90 -10.59 9.73
CA LEU A 157 -19.76 -9.47 10.11
C LEU A 157 -21.02 -9.31 9.25
N TYR A 158 -21.05 -9.86 8.02
CA TYR A 158 -22.06 -9.49 7.02
C TYR A 158 -22.65 -10.63 6.19
N ASP A 159 -22.11 -11.86 6.29
CA ASP A 159 -22.59 -13.02 5.54
C ASP A 159 -23.33 -14.05 6.43
N ASP A 160 -23.77 -13.65 7.64
CA ASP A 160 -24.71 -14.39 8.50
C ASP A 160 -26.18 -14.22 8.05
#